data_AF-A0A1V5VRR8-F1
#
_entry.id   AF-A0A1V5VRR8-F1
#
_cell.length_a   1.000
_cell.length_b   1.000
_cell.length_c   1.000
_cell.angle_alpha   90.00
_cell.angle_beta   90.00
_cell.angle_gamma   90.00
#
_symmetry.space_group_name_H-M   'P 1'
#
loop_
_entity.id
_entity.type
_entity.pdbx_description
1 polymer ?
#
loop_
_entity_poly.entity_id
_entity_poly.type
_entity_poly.pdbx_seq_one_letter_code
_entity_poly.pdbx_strand_id
1 'polypeptide(L)'
;MKKIKIDNHLKKNLLGFGAILIGLGGLLFLIQNPTIFRSQAAPEPTPKEVKLTNLSENSLTVSWLTDFPTKGLLFYSESNDLLKKQVAFDDRPSQPSSKIHHITLKDLYPGKTYYFLLVSGEERFDNNGRPYEFTTPATPAATPLPPFILKGRILNTNQMPANEVLVYFSFNNSTPISTLTDKNGNYLLNLNNSRNKDRATPYLVQMNEKGYLLVADGETTVVKPIVVQDNQTLTDITLTASPKETNAETESTLKSPPSFETQLWPASPVEEKENWLTKIIKFFKRIFSFNKKT
;
A
#
# COMPACT_ATOMS: atom_id res chain seq x y z
N MET A 1 -15.53 80.81 34.71
CA MET A 1 -15.27 79.61 33.86
C MET A 1 -15.10 80.05 32.41
N LYS A 2 -13.90 79.91 31.83
CA LYS A 2 -13.60 80.32 30.46
C LYS A 2 -14.11 79.23 29.50
N LYS A 3 -15.14 79.50 28.68
CA LYS A 3 -15.61 78.57 27.65
C LYS A 3 -14.57 78.48 26.54
N ILE A 4 -13.89 77.35 26.41
CA ILE A 4 -12.95 77.08 25.32
C ILE A 4 -13.78 76.89 24.04
N LYS A 5 -13.64 77.80 23.07
CA LYS A 5 -14.30 77.72 21.76
C LYS A 5 -13.42 76.85 20.85
N ILE A 6 -13.84 75.60 20.66
CA ILE A 6 -13.13 74.64 19.80
C ILE A 6 -13.36 75.05 18.35
N ASP A 7 -12.31 75.44 17.64
CA ASP A 7 -12.39 75.80 16.22
C ASP A 7 -12.62 74.56 15.33
N ASN A 8 -13.08 74.78 14.10
CA ASN A 8 -13.41 73.70 13.17
C ASN A 8 -12.16 72.93 12.67
N HIS A 9 -10.96 73.50 12.78
CA HIS A 9 -9.69 72.85 12.44
C HIS A 9 -9.27 71.86 13.54
N LEU A 10 -9.48 72.21 14.80
CA LEU A 10 -9.26 71.38 15.98
C LEU A 10 -10.21 70.17 15.98
N LYS A 11 -11.47 70.35 15.55
CA LYS A 11 -12.44 69.25 15.41
C LYS A 11 -12.03 68.23 14.34
N LYS A 12 -11.50 68.68 13.20
CA LYS A 12 -11.00 67.81 12.13
C LYS A 12 -9.77 67.01 12.58
N ASN A 13 -8.84 67.66 13.29
CA ASN A 13 -7.67 66.99 13.85
C ASN A 13 -8.07 65.96 14.91
N LEU A 14 -9.04 66.27 15.77
CA LEU A 14 -9.54 65.34 16.79
C LEU A 14 -10.21 64.10 16.18
N LEU A 15 -10.95 64.26 15.06
CA LEU A 15 -11.49 63.13 14.29
C LEU A 15 -10.37 62.25 13.71
N GLY A 16 -9.33 62.87 13.16
CA GLY A 16 -8.16 62.16 12.62
C GLY A 16 -7.43 61.34 13.68
N PHE A 17 -7.17 61.93 14.85
CA PHE A 17 -6.56 61.21 15.98
C PHE A 17 -7.46 60.07 16.50
N GLY A 18 -8.77 60.28 16.57
CA GLY A 18 -9.72 59.24 16.94
C GLY A 18 -9.69 58.04 15.98
N ALA A 19 -9.63 58.29 14.67
CA ALA A 19 -9.53 57.25 13.67
C ALA A 19 -8.23 56.44 13.78
N ILE A 20 -7.10 57.12 14.05
CA ILE A 20 -5.80 56.46 14.26
C ILE A 20 -5.84 55.56 15.50
N LEU A 21 -6.41 56.03 16.61
CA LEU A 21 -6.49 55.24 17.85
C LEU A 21 -7.37 54.00 17.69
N ILE A 22 -8.49 54.10 16.96
CA ILE A 22 -9.34 52.94 16.65
C ILE A 22 -8.59 51.95 15.76
N GLY A 23 -7.87 52.45 14.73
CA GLY A 23 -7.05 51.62 13.86
C GLY A 23 -5.94 50.88 14.63
N LEU A 24 -5.24 51.58 15.53
CA LEU A 24 -4.19 51.01 16.36
C LEU A 24 -4.74 49.97 17.35
N GLY A 25 -5.90 50.26 17.95
CA GLY A 25 -6.60 49.34 18.84
C GLY A 25 -7.06 48.08 18.12
N GLY A 26 -7.61 48.22 16.92
CA GLY A 26 -7.96 47.08 16.07
C GLY A 26 -6.74 46.23 15.69
N LEU A 27 -5.61 46.88 15.37
CA LEU A 27 -4.37 46.17 15.07
C LEU A 27 -3.82 45.41 16.29
N LEU A 28 -3.81 46.03 17.47
CA LEU A 28 -3.42 45.39 18.71
C LEU A 28 -4.34 44.22 19.09
N PHE A 29 -5.64 44.36 18.86
CA PHE A 29 -6.63 43.29 19.08
C PHE A 29 -6.39 42.08 18.17
N LEU A 30 -5.99 42.30 16.92
CA LEU A 30 -5.63 41.24 15.98
C LEU A 30 -4.30 40.56 16.35
N ILE A 31 -3.33 41.30 16.90
CA ILE A 31 -2.06 40.73 17.38
C ILE A 31 -2.26 39.88 18.64
N GLN A 32 -3.18 40.26 19.53
CA GLN A 32 -3.49 39.52 20.75
C GLN A 32 -4.39 38.29 20.50
N ASN A 33 -5.21 38.32 19.45
CA ASN A 33 -6.09 37.22 19.05
C ASN A 33 -5.73 36.74 17.65
N PRO A 34 -4.56 36.10 17.43
CA PRO A 34 -4.26 35.52 16.15
C PRO A 34 -5.38 34.52 15.81
N THR A 35 -6.15 34.79 14.76
CA THR A 35 -7.02 33.80 14.15
C THR A 35 -6.09 32.77 13.51
N ILE A 36 -5.66 31.80 14.31
CA ILE A 36 -4.90 30.66 13.80
C ILE A 36 -5.87 29.88 12.93
N PHE A 37 -5.91 30.20 11.63
CA PHE A 37 -6.44 29.31 10.61
C PHE A 37 -5.53 28.08 10.61
N ARG A 38 -5.83 27.13 11.50
CA ARG A 38 -5.30 25.77 11.39
C ARG A 38 -5.94 25.19 10.15
N SER A 39 -5.23 25.28 9.02
CA SER A 39 -5.51 24.42 7.88
C SER A 39 -5.33 22.99 8.38
N GLN A 40 -6.45 22.33 8.67
CA GLN A 40 -6.45 20.89 8.81
C GLN A 40 -6.42 20.37 7.38
N ALA A 41 -5.25 19.92 6.92
CA ALA A 41 -5.19 19.11 5.71
C ALA A 41 -6.14 17.92 5.92
N ALA A 42 -6.95 17.61 4.90
CA ALA A 42 -7.75 16.40 4.94
C ALA A 42 -6.79 15.19 5.15
N PRO A 43 -7.23 14.14 5.88
CA PRO A 43 -6.46 12.93 5.99
C PRO A 43 -6.02 12.45 4.60
N GLU A 44 -4.75 12.10 4.45
CA GLU A 44 -4.17 11.61 3.19
C GLU A 44 -4.50 10.10 3.05
N PRO A 45 -5.04 9.62 1.92
CA PRO A 45 -5.47 8.23 1.75
C PRO A 45 -4.27 7.28 1.56
N THR A 46 -3.29 7.36 2.46
CA THR A 46 -2.01 6.67 2.37
C THR A 46 -2.21 5.15 2.34
N PRO A 47 -1.77 4.46 1.28
CA PRO A 47 -1.77 3.00 1.23
C PRO A 47 -0.95 2.38 2.35
N LYS A 48 -1.53 1.41 3.05
CA LYS A 48 -0.90 0.59 4.08
C LYS A 48 -0.86 -0.85 3.63
N GLU A 49 0.15 -1.58 4.09
CA GLU A 49 0.28 -3.03 3.86
C GLU A 49 0.19 -3.44 2.38
N VAL A 50 0.86 -2.69 1.50
CA VAL A 50 0.87 -3.00 0.06
C VAL A 50 1.43 -4.42 -0.15
N LYS A 51 0.60 -5.31 -0.71
CA LYS A 51 0.92 -6.73 -0.93
C LYS A 51 0.71 -7.10 -2.39
N LEU A 52 1.67 -7.84 -2.93
CA LEU A 52 1.67 -8.36 -4.29
C LEU A 52 1.46 -9.88 -4.21
N THR A 53 0.41 -10.37 -4.86
CA THR A 53 -0.11 -11.74 -4.74
C THR A 53 -0.53 -12.28 -6.11
N ASN A 54 -0.85 -13.58 -6.18
CA ASN A 54 -1.40 -14.20 -7.39
C ASN A 54 -0.54 -14.00 -8.65
N LEU A 55 0.79 -13.99 -8.48
CA LEU A 55 1.72 -13.81 -9.60
C LEU A 55 1.65 -15.00 -10.56
N SER A 56 1.26 -14.73 -11.79
CA SER A 56 1.28 -15.69 -12.90
C SER A 56 2.03 -15.11 -14.09
N GLU A 57 2.19 -15.91 -15.13
CA GLU A 57 2.78 -15.54 -16.41
C GLU A 57 2.06 -14.35 -17.07
N ASN A 58 0.78 -14.14 -16.74
CA ASN A 58 -0.08 -13.15 -17.38
C ASN A 58 -0.88 -12.28 -16.39
N SER A 59 -0.64 -12.41 -15.08
CA SER A 59 -1.37 -11.65 -14.08
C SER A 59 -0.56 -11.33 -12.84
N LEU A 60 -0.95 -10.26 -12.16
CA LEU A 60 -0.51 -9.93 -10.81
C LEU A 60 -1.68 -9.29 -10.07
N THR A 61 -1.88 -9.64 -8.80
CA THR A 61 -2.77 -8.91 -7.91
C THR A 61 -1.97 -8.00 -6.99
N VAL A 62 -2.42 -6.75 -6.84
CA VAL A 62 -1.93 -5.80 -5.84
C VAL A 62 -3.07 -5.47 -4.91
N SER A 63 -2.78 -5.44 -3.62
CA SER A 63 -3.75 -5.10 -2.58
C SER A 63 -3.14 -4.19 -1.54
N TRP A 64 -3.97 -3.34 -0.93
CA TRP A 64 -3.57 -2.45 0.16
C TRP A 64 -4.79 -2.02 0.97
N LEU A 65 -4.52 -1.40 2.12
CA LEU A 65 -5.52 -0.87 3.03
C LEU A 65 -5.40 0.65 3.16
N THR A 66 -6.48 1.34 3.48
CA THR A 66 -6.51 2.76 3.84
C THR A 66 -7.36 2.99 5.08
N ASP A 67 -7.08 4.06 5.82
CA ASP A 67 -7.81 4.37 7.07
C ASP A 67 -9.27 4.77 6.84
N PHE A 68 -9.56 5.29 5.66
CA PHE A 68 -10.87 5.75 5.26
C PHE A 68 -11.19 5.32 3.82
N PRO A 69 -12.48 5.15 3.47
CA PRO A 69 -12.86 4.72 2.14
C PRO A 69 -12.39 5.71 1.08
N THR A 70 -11.66 5.20 0.08
CA THR A 70 -11.18 6.00 -1.05
C THR A 70 -11.26 5.24 -2.36
N LYS A 71 -11.08 5.92 -3.49
CA LYS A 71 -10.95 5.25 -4.79
C LYS A 71 -9.56 4.62 -4.88
N GLY A 72 -9.48 3.39 -5.40
CA GLY A 72 -8.21 2.72 -5.67
C GLY A 72 -8.08 2.33 -7.14
N LEU A 73 -6.94 2.63 -7.76
CA LEU A 73 -6.57 2.12 -9.07
C LEU A 73 -5.05 1.94 -9.18
N LEU A 74 -4.58 1.23 -10.21
CA LEU A 74 -3.18 1.14 -10.55
C LEU A 74 -2.92 1.81 -11.89
N PHE A 75 -1.81 2.53 -11.95
CA PHE A 75 -1.17 2.86 -13.22
C PHE A 75 -0.01 1.90 -13.43
N TYR A 76 0.04 1.22 -14.55
CA TYR A 76 1.11 0.25 -14.83
C TYR A 76 1.63 0.34 -16.27
N SER A 77 2.88 -0.03 -16.49
CA SER A 77 3.52 0.00 -17.81
C SER A 77 4.70 -0.96 -17.87
N GLU A 78 5.15 -1.31 -19.08
CA GLU A 78 6.43 -2.00 -19.32
C GLU A 78 7.63 -1.02 -19.20
N SER A 79 7.36 0.29 -19.15
CA SER A 79 8.37 1.33 -18.97
C SER A 79 8.32 1.93 -17.56
N ASN A 80 9.48 2.13 -16.95
CA ASN A 80 9.65 2.75 -15.63
C ASN A 80 9.16 4.21 -15.60
N ASP A 81 9.13 4.92 -16.73
CA ASP A 81 8.64 6.30 -16.76
C ASP A 81 7.10 6.43 -16.73
N LEU A 82 6.37 5.31 -16.88
CA LEU A 82 4.90 5.25 -16.95
C LEU A 82 4.27 6.25 -17.95
N LEU A 83 5.01 6.69 -18.97
CA LEU A 83 4.49 7.65 -19.97
C LEU A 83 3.33 7.04 -20.77
N LYS A 84 3.44 5.75 -21.11
CA LYS A 84 2.41 4.94 -21.78
C LYS A 84 1.76 3.96 -20.80
N LYS A 85 1.33 4.48 -19.65
CA LYS A 85 0.65 3.69 -18.63
C LYS A 85 -0.74 3.22 -19.09
N GLN A 86 -1.08 2.03 -18.65
CA GLN A 86 -2.42 1.47 -18.64
C GLN A 86 -3.03 1.68 -17.24
N VAL A 87 -4.35 1.52 -17.14
CA VAL A 87 -5.11 1.71 -15.90
C VAL A 87 -5.80 0.40 -15.55
N ALA A 88 -5.59 -0.07 -14.32
CA ALA A 88 -6.34 -1.19 -13.75
C ALA A 88 -7.18 -0.69 -12.56
N PHE A 89 -8.44 -1.13 -12.51
CA PHE A 89 -9.39 -0.77 -11.47
C PHE A 89 -9.55 -1.90 -10.47
N ASP A 90 -10.17 -1.60 -9.34
CA ASP A 90 -10.60 -2.59 -8.36
C ASP A 90 -11.38 -3.74 -9.01
N ASP A 91 -11.11 -4.97 -8.55
CA ASP A 91 -11.74 -6.18 -9.08
C ASP A 91 -13.26 -6.19 -8.83
N ARG A 92 -13.76 -5.31 -7.95
CA ARG A 92 -15.18 -5.07 -7.72
C ARG A 92 -15.74 -4.05 -8.73
N PRO A 93 -16.65 -4.45 -9.64
CA PRO A 93 -17.09 -3.60 -10.75
C PRO A 93 -17.94 -2.39 -10.32
N SER A 94 -18.52 -2.40 -9.13
CA SER A 94 -19.52 -1.41 -8.69
C SER A 94 -19.12 -0.62 -7.44
N GLN A 95 -17.86 -0.71 -6.99
CA GLN A 95 -17.42 -0.05 -5.76
C GLN A 95 -16.50 1.14 -6.05
N PRO A 96 -17.02 2.38 -6.03
CA PRO A 96 -16.20 3.54 -6.34
C PRO A 96 -15.23 3.90 -5.20
N SER A 97 -15.48 3.45 -3.97
CA SER A 97 -14.68 3.78 -2.79
C SER A 97 -14.69 2.65 -1.74
N SER A 98 -13.53 2.29 -1.20
CA SER A 98 -13.36 1.24 -0.18
C SER A 98 -12.13 1.51 0.69
N LYS A 99 -12.05 0.89 1.88
CA LYS A 99 -10.83 0.85 2.71
C LYS A 99 -9.87 -0.27 2.31
N ILE A 100 -10.41 -1.29 1.69
CA ILE A 100 -9.68 -2.46 1.20
C ILE A 100 -9.60 -2.30 -0.30
N HIS A 101 -8.43 -2.50 -0.89
CA HIS A 101 -8.25 -2.46 -2.33
C HIS A 101 -7.66 -3.78 -2.82
N HIS A 102 -8.23 -4.32 -3.90
CA HIS A 102 -7.75 -5.55 -4.53
C HIS A 102 -7.88 -5.40 -6.03
N ILE A 103 -6.73 -5.31 -6.70
CA ILE A 103 -6.66 -4.98 -8.12
C ILE A 103 -5.83 -6.04 -8.82
N THR A 104 -6.42 -6.69 -9.82
CA THR A 104 -5.70 -7.65 -10.65
C THR A 104 -5.30 -7.03 -11.99
N LEU A 105 -4.00 -6.91 -12.22
CA LEU A 105 -3.40 -6.69 -13.54
C LEU A 105 -3.58 -7.97 -14.35
N LYS A 106 -4.23 -7.87 -15.52
CA LYS A 106 -4.54 -8.99 -16.42
C LYS A 106 -3.87 -8.77 -17.77
N ASP A 107 -3.87 -9.82 -18.59
CA ASP A 107 -3.39 -9.80 -19.97
C ASP A 107 -1.92 -9.33 -20.09
N LEU A 108 -1.11 -9.65 -19.07
CA LEU A 108 0.32 -9.37 -19.08
C LEU A 108 1.05 -10.38 -19.97
N TYR A 109 2.20 -9.98 -20.50
CA TYR A 109 3.06 -10.87 -21.27
C TYR A 109 3.98 -11.68 -20.36
N PRO A 110 4.20 -12.99 -20.63
CA PRO A 110 5.16 -13.81 -19.88
C PRO A 110 6.60 -13.32 -20.01
N GLY A 111 7.40 -13.48 -18.95
CA GLY A 111 8.82 -13.12 -18.94
C GLY A 111 9.10 -11.63 -19.07
N LYS A 112 8.16 -10.76 -18.69
CA LYS A 112 8.26 -9.30 -18.85
C LYS A 112 8.27 -8.58 -17.51
N THR A 113 9.08 -7.53 -17.44
CA THR A 113 9.11 -6.60 -16.31
C THR A 113 8.09 -5.50 -16.50
N TYR A 114 7.34 -5.23 -15.44
CA TYR A 114 6.34 -4.18 -15.37
C TYR A 114 6.61 -3.29 -14.16
N TYR A 115 6.19 -2.04 -14.29
CA TYR A 115 6.27 -1.00 -13.28
C TYR A 115 4.88 -0.47 -12.97
N PHE A 116 4.61 -0.14 -11.72
CA PHE A 116 3.33 0.44 -11.36
C PHE A 116 3.41 1.50 -10.24
N LEU A 117 2.40 2.37 -10.25
CA LEU A 117 2.09 3.31 -9.17
C LEU A 117 0.69 3.00 -8.65
N LEU A 118 0.53 3.07 -7.34
CA LEU A 118 -0.79 3.00 -6.73
C LEU A 118 -1.41 4.39 -6.82
N VAL A 119 -2.71 4.43 -7.04
CA VAL A 119 -3.50 5.65 -6.92
C VAL A 119 -4.54 5.42 -5.87
N SER A 120 -4.51 6.28 -4.85
CA SER A 120 -5.41 6.23 -3.71
C SER A 120 -6.03 7.63 -3.57
N GLY A 121 -7.34 7.72 -3.77
CA GLY A 121 -8.02 9.00 -3.92
C GLY A 121 -7.54 9.74 -5.16
N GLU A 122 -6.94 10.91 -4.96
CA GLU A 122 -6.38 11.75 -6.04
C GLU A 122 -4.84 11.68 -6.13
N GLU A 123 -4.22 10.93 -5.22
CA GLU A 123 -2.77 10.91 -5.05
C GLU A 123 -2.15 9.63 -5.58
N ARG A 124 -0.85 9.74 -5.90
CA ARG A 124 -0.05 8.64 -6.45
C ARG A 124 1.01 8.26 -5.46
N PHE A 125 1.13 6.96 -5.23
CA PHE A 125 2.08 6.39 -4.28
C PHE A 125 3.05 5.48 -5.03
N ASP A 126 4.33 5.69 -4.74
CA ASP A 126 5.45 4.95 -5.28
C ASP A 126 6.15 4.15 -4.16
N ASN A 127 7.18 3.38 -4.53
CA ASN A 127 8.02 2.65 -3.61
C ASN A 127 9.28 3.45 -3.27
N ASN A 128 9.12 4.49 -2.44
CA ASN A 128 10.21 5.32 -1.92
C ASN A 128 11.01 6.06 -3.02
N GLY A 129 10.31 6.77 -3.90
CA GLY A 129 10.89 7.57 -4.99
C GLY A 129 11.12 6.78 -6.28
N ARG A 130 10.64 5.54 -6.36
CA ARG A 130 10.66 4.70 -7.57
C ARG A 130 9.32 3.97 -7.72
N PRO A 131 8.81 3.74 -8.94
CA PRO A 131 7.67 2.86 -9.13
C PRO A 131 7.91 1.48 -8.54
N TYR A 132 6.81 0.82 -8.13
CA TYR A 132 6.86 -0.60 -7.81
C TYR A 132 7.22 -1.39 -9.06
N GLU A 133 7.92 -2.50 -8.89
CA GLU A 133 8.41 -3.31 -10.00
C GLU A 133 8.10 -4.78 -9.77
N PHE A 134 7.75 -5.48 -10.85
CA PHE A 134 7.66 -6.92 -10.86
C PHE A 134 8.01 -7.52 -12.22
N THR A 135 8.35 -8.80 -12.24
CA THR A 135 8.57 -9.54 -13.49
C THR A 135 7.65 -10.75 -13.52
N THR A 136 6.87 -10.88 -14.59
CA THR A 136 6.09 -12.09 -14.85
C THR A 136 7.04 -13.24 -15.15
N PRO A 137 6.76 -14.45 -14.66
CA PRO A 137 7.52 -15.64 -15.00
C PRO A 137 7.38 -15.95 -16.49
N ALA A 138 8.42 -16.58 -17.06
CA ALA A 138 8.32 -17.17 -18.39
C ALA A 138 7.32 -18.34 -18.37
N THR A 139 6.70 -18.64 -19.51
CA THR A 139 5.76 -19.76 -19.64
C THR A 139 6.44 -21.09 -19.29
N PRO A 140 6.03 -21.78 -18.21
CA PRO A 140 6.60 -23.07 -17.88
C PRO A 140 6.09 -24.14 -18.84
N ALA A 141 6.84 -25.24 -18.95
CA ALA A 141 6.30 -26.45 -19.57
C ALA A 141 5.08 -26.92 -18.76
N ALA A 142 3.96 -27.19 -19.45
CA ALA A 142 2.71 -27.57 -18.80
C ALA A 142 2.85 -28.94 -18.13
N THR A 143 2.97 -28.95 -16.80
CA THR A 143 2.79 -30.16 -16.00
C THR A 143 1.46 -30.02 -15.27
N PRO A 144 0.42 -30.78 -15.64
CA PRO A 144 -0.85 -30.74 -14.92
C PRO A 144 -0.64 -31.26 -13.50
N LEU A 145 -0.93 -30.42 -12.51
CA LEU A 145 -0.97 -30.78 -11.10
C LEU A 145 -2.42 -30.78 -10.61
N PRO A 146 -2.84 -31.74 -9.76
CA PRO A 146 -4.17 -31.71 -9.16
C PRO A 146 -4.34 -30.42 -8.33
N PRO A 147 -5.50 -29.74 -8.41
CA PRO A 147 -5.72 -28.46 -7.73
C PRO A 147 -5.84 -28.65 -6.21
N PHE A 148 -4.97 -28.00 -5.44
CA PHE A 148 -5.19 -27.81 -4.01
C PHE A 148 -6.05 -26.56 -3.80
N ILE A 149 -7.35 -26.76 -3.58
CA ILE A 149 -8.29 -25.67 -3.30
C ILE A 149 -8.51 -25.55 -1.80
N LEU A 150 -8.31 -24.34 -1.27
CA LEU A 150 -8.69 -23.96 0.08
C LEU A 150 -9.92 -23.06 0.01
N LYS A 151 -11.02 -23.46 0.65
CA LYS A 151 -12.25 -22.68 0.71
C LYS A 151 -12.77 -22.58 2.14
N GLY A 152 -13.56 -21.55 2.41
CA GLY A 152 -14.17 -21.37 3.72
C GLY A 152 -15.07 -20.15 3.72
N ARG A 153 -15.50 -19.74 4.92
CA ARG A 153 -16.37 -18.59 5.12
C ARG A 153 -15.87 -17.71 6.26
N ILE A 154 -15.94 -16.39 6.07
CA ILE A 154 -15.61 -15.39 7.08
C ILE A 154 -16.89 -14.78 7.61
N LEU A 155 -16.97 -14.65 8.94
CA LEU A 155 -18.04 -13.98 9.66
C LEU A 155 -17.49 -12.72 10.34
N ASN A 156 -18.31 -11.68 10.43
CA ASN A 156 -17.98 -10.46 11.18
C ASN A 156 -18.23 -10.67 12.68
N THR A 157 -17.95 -9.64 13.48
CA THR A 157 -18.14 -9.64 14.94
C THR A 157 -19.59 -9.96 15.39
N ASN A 158 -20.57 -9.74 14.50
CA ASN A 158 -21.99 -10.05 14.73
C ASN A 158 -22.41 -11.44 14.24
N GLN A 159 -21.44 -12.32 13.91
CA GLN A 159 -21.67 -13.65 13.34
C GLN A 159 -22.42 -13.67 12.00
N MET A 160 -22.45 -12.53 11.30
CA MET A 160 -23.00 -12.45 9.95
C MET A 160 -21.90 -12.64 8.91
N PRO A 161 -22.21 -13.14 7.71
CA PRO A 161 -21.26 -13.20 6.61
C PRO A 161 -20.52 -11.87 6.36
N ALA A 162 -19.20 -11.92 6.33
CA ALA A 162 -18.37 -10.75 6.11
C ALA A 162 -18.01 -10.63 4.62
N ASN A 163 -18.61 -9.65 3.96
CA ASN A 163 -18.39 -9.38 2.55
C ASN A 163 -17.11 -8.56 2.31
N GLU A 164 -16.44 -8.78 1.18
CA GLU A 164 -15.27 -8.00 0.73
C GLU A 164 -14.08 -8.01 1.69
N VAL A 165 -13.98 -9.05 2.52
CA VAL A 165 -12.84 -9.27 3.39
C VAL A 165 -11.70 -9.84 2.58
N LEU A 166 -10.49 -9.34 2.83
CA LEU A 166 -9.29 -9.76 2.16
C LEU A 166 -8.73 -11.02 2.81
N VAL A 167 -8.57 -12.09 2.03
CA VAL A 167 -8.07 -13.37 2.50
C VAL A 167 -6.79 -13.69 1.75
N TYR A 168 -5.71 -13.86 2.50
CA TYR A 168 -4.42 -14.29 2.00
C TYR A 168 -4.08 -15.69 2.48
N PHE A 169 -3.29 -16.40 1.68
CA PHE A 169 -2.63 -17.63 2.09
C PHE A 169 -1.18 -17.63 1.63
N SER A 170 -0.29 -18.18 2.46
CA SER A 170 1.10 -18.42 2.07
C SER A 170 1.71 -19.59 2.83
N PHE A 171 2.61 -20.30 2.17
CA PHE A 171 3.59 -21.17 2.81
C PHE A 171 4.83 -20.37 3.20
N ASN A 172 5.72 -20.96 4.01
CA ASN A 172 6.93 -20.28 4.47
C ASN A 172 7.90 -19.91 3.33
N ASN A 173 7.89 -20.69 2.24
CA ASN A 173 8.78 -20.56 1.10
C ASN A 173 8.06 -20.24 -0.21
N SER A 174 6.80 -19.81 -0.13
CA SER A 174 6.01 -19.42 -1.29
C SER A 174 5.78 -17.91 -1.35
N THR A 175 5.41 -17.42 -2.54
CA THR A 175 4.71 -16.15 -2.69
C THR A 175 3.29 -16.29 -2.14
N PRO A 176 2.71 -15.21 -1.59
CA PRO A 176 1.34 -15.23 -1.12
C PRO A 176 0.34 -15.23 -2.30
N ILE A 177 -0.84 -15.77 -2.05
CA ILE A 177 -2.02 -15.66 -2.91
C ILE A 177 -3.14 -14.95 -2.13
N SER A 178 -4.09 -14.35 -2.85
CA SER A 178 -5.21 -13.63 -2.24
C SER A 178 -6.52 -13.76 -2.99
N THR A 179 -7.62 -13.53 -2.27
CA THR A 179 -8.95 -13.31 -2.82
C THR A 179 -9.73 -12.37 -1.90
N LEU A 180 -10.84 -11.84 -2.40
CA LEU A 180 -11.89 -11.22 -1.57
C LEU A 180 -12.97 -12.25 -1.24
N THR A 181 -13.66 -12.08 -0.11
CA THR A 181 -14.88 -12.83 0.20
C THR A 181 -16.08 -12.30 -0.60
N ASP A 182 -16.99 -13.22 -0.97
CA ASP A 182 -18.25 -12.87 -1.63
C ASP A 182 -19.28 -12.27 -0.65
N LYS A 183 -20.50 -11.96 -1.13
CA LYS A 183 -21.60 -11.42 -0.30
C LYS A 183 -22.06 -12.35 0.83
N ASN A 184 -21.73 -13.63 0.73
CA ASN A 184 -22.03 -14.66 1.71
C ASN A 184 -20.78 -15.01 2.55
N GLY A 185 -19.73 -14.20 2.48
CA GLY A 185 -18.49 -14.36 3.23
C GLY A 185 -17.61 -15.51 2.74
N ASN A 186 -17.97 -16.18 1.63
CA ASN A 186 -17.21 -17.31 1.14
C ASN A 186 -15.96 -16.85 0.39
N TYR A 187 -14.89 -17.60 0.52
CA TYR A 187 -13.67 -17.43 -0.26
C TYR A 187 -13.20 -18.74 -0.87
N LEU A 188 -12.42 -18.64 -1.94
CA LEU A 188 -11.76 -19.76 -2.59
C LEU A 188 -10.36 -19.34 -3.01
N LEU A 189 -9.36 -20.13 -2.62
CA LEU A 189 -7.96 -19.95 -2.97
C LEU A 189 -7.44 -21.21 -3.65
N ASN A 190 -6.90 -21.07 -4.86
CA ASN A 190 -6.17 -22.16 -5.52
C ASN A 190 -4.70 -22.07 -5.12
N LEU A 191 -4.28 -22.95 -4.21
CA LEU A 191 -2.93 -22.93 -3.63
C LEU A 191 -1.84 -23.18 -4.67
N ASN A 192 -2.16 -23.86 -5.77
CA ASN A 192 -1.24 -24.13 -6.88
C ASN A 192 -0.84 -22.87 -7.66
N ASN A 193 -1.54 -21.75 -7.45
CA ASN A 193 -1.14 -20.47 -8.03
C ASN A 193 0.03 -19.82 -7.28
N SER A 194 0.47 -20.41 -6.17
CA SER A 194 1.63 -19.94 -5.42
C SER A 194 2.93 -20.25 -6.18
N ARG A 195 3.95 -19.42 -6.00
CA ARG A 195 5.31 -19.64 -6.55
C ARG A 195 6.32 -19.79 -5.46
N ASN A 196 7.49 -20.35 -5.75
CA ASN A 196 8.62 -20.27 -4.83
C ASN A 196 9.07 -18.81 -4.63
N LYS A 197 9.88 -18.54 -3.61
CA LYS A 197 10.47 -17.20 -3.37
C LYS A 197 11.25 -16.62 -4.56
N ASP A 198 11.69 -17.47 -5.49
CA ASP A 198 12.31 -17.03 -6.75
C ASP A 198 11.32 -16.33 -7.70
N ARG A 199 10.01 -16.45 -7.46
CA ARG A 199 8.88 -15.93 -8.25
C ARG A 199 8.76 -16.51 -9.67
N ALA A 200 9.71 -17.35 -10.08
CA ALA A 200 9.76 -17.94 -11.40
C ALA A 200 9.10 -19.32 -11.41
N THR A 201 9.42 -20.15 -10.42
CA THR A 201 9.01 -21.55 -10.39
C THR A 201 7.70 -21.74 -9.60
N PRO A 202 6.77 -22.59 -10.09
CA PRO A 202 5.58 -22.95 -9.32
C PRO A 202 5.93 -23.56 -7.96
N TYR A 203 5.13 -23.23 -6.94
CA TYR A 203 5.24 -23.88 -5.64
C TYR A 203 4.55 -25.25 -5.68
N LEU A 204 5.26 -26.31 -5.32
CA LEU A 204 4.70 -27.65 -5.29
C LEU A 204 4.06 -27.91 -3.92
N VAL A 205 2.75 -27.70 -3.83
CA VAL A 205 1.97 -27.92 -2.60
C VAL A 205 2.00 -29.39 -2.20
N GLN A 206 2.25 -29.67 -0.92
CA GLN A 206 2.25 -31.02 -0.38
C GLN A 206 1.10 -31.25 0.61
N MET A 207 0.54 -32.47 0.62
CA MET A 207 -0.46 -32.87 1.61
C MET A 207 0.18 -32.85 3.01
N ASN A 208 -0.58 -32.40 4.01
CA ASN A 208 -0.15 -32.19 5.40
C ASN A 208 0.93 -31.11 5.60
N GLU A 209 1.22 -30.32 4.57
CA GLU A 209 2.09 -29.17 4.70
C GLU A 209 1.39 -28.05 5.50
N LYS A 210 2.17 -27.33 6.32
CA LYS A 210 1.66 -26.20 7.11
C LYS A 210 1.83 -24.89 6.34
N GLY A 211 0.72 -24.19 6.12
CA GLY A 211 0.67 -22.81 5.64
C GLY A 211 0.00 -21.88 6.65
N TYR A 212 -0.16 -20.63 6.26
CA TYR A 212 -0.80 -19.60 7.08
C TYR A 212 -1.87 -18.90 6.27
N LEU A 213 -3.05 -18.77 6.87
CA LEU A 213 -4.15 -17.95 6.37
C LEU A 213 -4.14 -16.62 7.14
N LEU A 214 -4.23 -15.51 6.42
CA LEU A 214 -4.41 -14.17 7.00
C LEU A 214 -5.69 -13.58 6.45
N VAL A 215 -6.53 -13.06 7.33
CA VAL A 215 -7.82 -12.46 6.99
C VAL A 215 -7.81 -11.02 7.50
N ALA A 216 -8.12 -10.04 6.64
CA ALA A 216 -8.12 -8.62 6.99
C ALA A 216 -9.38 -7.91 6.45
N ASP A 217 -10.08 -7.19 7.32
CA ASP A 217 -11.29 -6.41 6.98
C ASP A 217 -11.03 -4.88 6.94
N GLY A 218 -9.76 -4.48 6.96
CA GLY A 218 -9.34 -3.08 7.00
C GLY A 218 -9.28 -2.47 8.41
N GLU A 219 -9.75 -3.19 9.43
CA GLU A 219 -9.69 -2.74 10.84
C GLU A 219 -9.06 -3.80 11.75
N THR A 220 -9.31 -5.07 11.44
CA THR A 220 -8.87 -6.23 12.18
C THR A 220 -8.12 -7.18 11.26
N THR A 221 -7.12 -7.86 11.81
CA THR A 221 -6.39 -8.93 11.12
C THR A 221 -6.39 -10.19 11.97
N VAL A 222 -6.74 -11.31 11.37
CA VAL A 222 -6.71 -12.63 11.99
C VAL A 222 -5.74 -13.52 11.22
N VAL A 223 -4.84 -14.19 11.93
CA VAL A 223 -3.91 -15.16 11.34
C VAL A 223 -4.17 -16.55 11.91
N LYS A 224 -4.28 -17.56 11.04
CA LYS A 224 -4.48 -18.97 11.41
C LYS A 224 -3.48 -19.88 10.71
N PRO A 225 -2.75 -20.75 11.43
CA PRO A 225 -2.02 -21.82 10.79
C PRO A 225 -2.98 -22.86 10.21
N ILE A 226 -2.74 -23.31 8.98
CA ILE A 226 -3.55 -24.30 8.29
C ILE A 226 -2.66 -25.46 7.88
N VAL A 227 -3.11 -26.68 8.16
CA VAL A 227 -2.50 -27.90 7.61
C VAL A 227 -3.28 -28.27 6.37
N VAL A 228 -2.61 -28.24 5.21
CA VAL A 228 -3.24 -28.41 3.90
C VAL A 228 -3.71 -29.84 3.71
N GLN A 229 -4.96 -29.96 3.28
CA GLN A 229 -5.59 -31.20 2.82
C GLN A 229 -6.08 -31.02 1.38
N ASP A 230 -6.39 -32.12 0.71
CA ASP A 230 -6.98 -32.07 -0.64
C ASP A 230 -8.38 -31.44 -0.60
N ASN A 231 -8.65 -30.47 -1.49
CA ASN A 231 -9.90 -29.71 -1.59
C ASN A 231 -10.54 -29.30 -0.24
N GLN A 232 -9.70 -28.79 0.66
CA GLN A 232 -10.05 -28.49 2.05
C GLN A 232 -11.10 -27.40 2.19
N THR A 233 -12.14 -27.68 2.98
CA THR A 233 -13.09 -26.67 3.48
C THR A 233 -12.77 -26.36 4.93
N LEU A 234 -12.42 -25.12 5.22
CA LEU A 234 -12.19 -24.65 6.58
C LEU A 234 -13.52 -24.34 7.28
N THR A 235 -13.52 -24.52 8.60
CA THR A 235 -14.60 -24.02 9.45
C THR A 235 -14.66 -22.50 9.39
N ASP A 236 -15.83 -21.94 9.67
CA ASP A 236 -16.05 -20.50 9.71
C ASP A 236 -15.02 -19.81 10.61
N ILE A 237 -14.50 -18.68 10.12
CA ILE A 237 -13.59 -17.81 10.87
C ILE A 237 -14.34 -16.54 11.20
N THR A 238 -14.47 -16.24 12.49
CA THR A 238 -15.08 -14.99 12.97
C THR A 238 -14.00 -13.95 13.21
N LEU A 239 -14.17 -12.77 12.61
CA LEU A 239 -13.37 -11.58 12.91
C LEU A 239 -13.67 -11.13 14.35
N THR A 240 -12.63 -11.01 15.16
CA THR A 240 -12.72 -10.53 16.54
C THR A 240 -12.37 -9.06 16.58
N ALA A 241 -13.13 -8.25 17.33
CA ALA A 241 -12.82 -6.83 17.51
C ALA A 241 -11.39 -6.65 18.06
N SER A 242 -10.67 -5.66 17.54
CA SER A 242 -9.39 -5.24 18.13
C SER A 242 -9.64 -4.75 19.57
N PRO A 243 -8.80 -5.09 20.56
CA PRO A 243 -8.94 -4.55 21.90
C PRO A 243 -8.96 -3.02 21.85
N LYS A 244 -10.04 -2.39 22.31
CA LYS A 244 -10.09 -0.94 22.49
C LYS A 244 -9.03 -0.54 23.53
N GLU A 245 -8.01 0.16 23.07
CA GLU A 245 -6.95 0.80 23.86
C GLU A 245 -6.27 -0.11 24.90
N THR A 246 -5.13 -0.66 24.53
CA THR A 246 -4.12 -1.05 25.52
C THR A 246 -2.76 -0.64 25.00
N ASN A 247 -2.04 0.14 25.82
CA ASN A 247 -0.75 0.78 25.60
C ASN A 247 0.11 0.23 24.44
N ALA A 248 0.63 1.16 23.64
CA ALA A 248 1.41 1.00 22.41
C ALA A 248 2.72 0.18 22.50
N GLU A 249 2.98 -0.54 23.60
CA GLU A 249 4.11 -1.45 23.74
C GLU A 249 3.75 -2.92 23.45
N THR A 250 2.46 -3.26 23.36
CA THR A 250 2.02 -4.66 23.14
C THR A 250 1.64 -5.00 21.68
N GLU A 251 1.37 -4.00 20.82
CA GLU A 251 1.06 -4.22 19.39
C GLU A 251 2.29 -4.62 18.56
N SER A 252 3.51 -4.47 19.10
CA SER A 252 4.76 -4.84 18.44
C SER A 252 5.03 -6.36 18.36
N THR A 253 4.19 -7.23 18.92
CA THR A 253 4.52 -8.68 19.05
C THR A 253 3.64 -9.66 18.29
N LEU A 254 2.61 -9.20 17.57
CA LEU A 254 2.07 -10.00 16.45
C LEU A 254 2.97 -9.80 15.24
N LYS A 255 4.19 -10.37 15.30
CA LYS A 255 4.96 -10.61 14.09
C LYS A 255 4.04 -11.36 13.14
N SER A 256 3.71 -10.75 12.01
CA SER A 256 3.13 -11.47 10.89
C SER A 256 4.00 -12.72 10.65
N PRO A 257 3.40 -13.89 10.34
CA PRO A 257 4.19 -15.06 9.98
C PRO A 257 5.27 -14.67 8.95
N PRO A 258 6.47 -15.27 8.98
CA PRO A 258 7.57 -14.92 8.06
C PRO A 258 7.16 -14.92 6.58
N SER A 259 6.08 -15.65 6.24
CA SER A 259 5.49 -15.75 4.91
C SER A 259 4.74 -14.51 4.41
N PHE A 260 4.41 -13.55 5.28
CA PHE A 260 3.64 -12.36 4.92
C PHE A 260 4.42 -11.05 5.06
N GLU A 261 5.69 -11.12 5.48
CA GLU A 261 6.57 -9.96 5.49
C GLU A 261 6.63 -9.37 4.08
N THR A 262 6.29 -8.09 3.99
CA THR A 262 6.45 -7.25 2.81
C THR A 262 7.94 -7.09 2.54
N GLN A 263 8.56 -8.12 1.98
CA GLN A 263 9.69 -7.88 1.12
C GLN A 263 9.11 -7.22 -0.12
N LEU A 264 8.93 -5.88 -0.04
CA LEU A 264 8.71 -5.02 -1.20
C LEU A 264 9.68 -5.55 -2.25
N TRP A 265 9.13 -6.10 -3.33
CA TRP A 265 9.93 -6.83 -4.31
C TRP A 265 11.09 -5.92 -4.68
N PRO A 266 12.34 -6.30 -4.35
CA PRO A 266 13.46 -5.43 -4.64
C PRO A 266 13.39 -5.17 -6.14
N ALA A 267 13.49 -3.89 -6.52
CA ALA A 267 13.68 -3.52 -7.90
C ALA A 267 14.71 -4.47 -8.49
N SER A 268 14.48 -4.97 -9.71
CA SER A 268 15.50 -5.79 -10.36
C SER A 268 16.81 -5.01 -10.27
N PRO A 269 17.96 -5.67 -10.02
CA PRO A 269 19.23 -4.97 -10.04
C PRO A 269 19.28 -4.18 -11.34
N VAL A 270 19.25 -2.85 -11.24
CA VAL A 270 19.53 -2.01 -12.39
C VAL A 270 20.92 -2.48 -12.79
N GLU A 271 21.01 -3.16 -13.93
CA GLU A 271 22.29 -3.45 -14.53
C GLU A 271 22.91 -2.08 -14.77
N GLU A 272 23.71 -1.64 -13.81
CA GLU A 272 24.41 -0.37 -13.85
C GLU A 272 25.32 -0.52 -15.05
N LYS A 273 24.86 -0.04 -16.21
CA LYS A 273 25.69 0.03 -17.41
C LYS A 273 26.92 0.80 -16.97
N GLU A 274 28.03 0.09 -16.75
CA GLU A 274 29.25 0.71 -16.25
C GLU A 274 29.56 1.89 -17.15
N ASN A 275 29.37 3.09 -16.59
CA ASN A 275 29.67 4.35 -17.24
C ASN A 275 31.14 4.32 -17.64
N TRP A 276 31.48 4.86 -18.82
CA TRP A 276 32.85 4.96 -19.31
C TRP A 276 33.81 5.59 -18.28
N LEU A 277 33.31 6.49 -17.44
CA LEU A 277 34.04 7.07 -16.30
C LEU A 277 34.40 6.03 -15.24
N THR A 278 33.50 5.09 -14.92
CA THR A 278 33.74 4.01 -13.95
C THR A 278 34.81 3.03 -14.46
N LYS A 279 34.83 2.77 -15.78
CA LYS A 279 35.89 1.99 -16.43
C LYS A 279 37.25 2.69 -16.39
N ILE A 280 37.28 4.00 -16.64
CA ILE A 280 38.51 4.82 -16.57
C ILE A 280 39.05 4.86 -15.14
N ILE A 281 38.21 5.06 -14.13
CA ILE A 281 38.62 5.10 -12.73
C ILE A 281 39.19 3.74 -12.28
N LYS A 282 38.56 2.62 -12.69
CA LYS A 282 39.11 1.27 -12.44
C LYS A 282 40.44 1.05 -13.15
N PHE A 283 40.59 1.51 -14.39
CA PHE A 283 41.82 1.41 -15.16
C PHE A 283 42.97 2.18 -14.48
N PHE A 284 42.74 3.43 -14.08
CA PHE A 284 43.75 4.21 -13.36
C PHE A 284 44.09 3.64 -11.98
N LYS A 285 43.10 3.17 -11.20
CA LYS A 285 43.37 2.50 -9.91
C LYS A 285 44.27 1.28 -10.07
N ARG A 286 44.14 0.53 -11.16
CA ARG A 286 44.99 -0.64 -11.47
C ARG A 286 46.40 -0.28 -11.92
N ILE A 287 46.58 0.87 -12.58
CA ILE A 287 47.91 1.40 -12.93
C ILE A 287 48.64 1.91 -11.70
N PHE A 288 47.96 2.66 -10.83
CA PHE A 288 48.58 3.24 -9.64
C PHE A 288 48.78 2.25 -8.49
N SER A 289 48.12 1.09 -8.48
CA SER A 289 48.41 0.03 -7.50
C SER A 289 49.68 -0.77 -7.82
N PHE A 290 50.26 -0.62 -9.02
CA PHE A 290 51.49 -1.31 -9.41
C PHE A 290 52.77 -0.56 -9.01
N ASN A 291 52.67 0.70 -8.56
CA ASN A 291 53.85 1.54 -8.29
C ASN A 291 54.20 1.69 -6.80
N LYS A 292 53.76 0.76 -5.95
CA LYS A 292 54.02 0.76 -4.50
C LYS A 292 54.79 -0.47 -3.99
N LYS A 293 55.55 -1.12 -4.88
CA LYS A 293 56.55 -2.13 -4.52
C LYS A 293 57.87 -1.83 -5.24
N THR A 294 58.61 -0.88 -4.68
CA THR A 294 60.08 -0.78 -4.72
C THR A 294 60.51 -0.12 -3.42
#